data_AF-A0A2V9K0U9-F1
#
_entry.id   AF-A0A2V9K0U9-F1
#
_cell.length_a   1.000
_cell.length_b   1.000
_cell.length_c   1.000
_cell.angle_alpha   90.00
_cell.angle_beta   90.00
_cell.angle_gamma   90.00
#
_symmetry.space_group_name_H-M   'P 1'
#
loop_
_entity.id
_entity.type
_entity.pdbx_description
1 polymer ?
#
loop_
_entity_poly.entity_id
_entity_poly.type
_entity_poly.pdbx_seq_one_letter_code
_entity_poly.pdbx_strand_id
1 'polypeptide(L)' 'KTTKEVAALLGISFKTAESHRTRIMEKLDIHETAGLVRYAIRRGLVQP' A
#
# COMPACT_ATOMS: atom_id res chain seq x y z
N LYS A 1 -4.78 1.22 -9.05
CA LYS A 1 -4.88 2.62 -8.60
C LYS A 1 -3.49 3.12 -8.22
N THR A 2 -3.15 4.35 -8.59
CA THR A 2 -1.87 4.98 -8.20
C THR A 2 -1.94 5.48 -6.76
N THR A 3 -0.79 5.69 -6.12
CA THR A 3 -0.72 6.28 -4.76
C THR A 3 -1.37 7.67 -4.70
N LYS A 4 -1.33 8.43 -5.81
CA LYS A 4 -2.02 9.74 -5.93
C LYS A 4 -3.53 9.60 -5.88
N GLU A 5 -4.08 8.62 -6.61
CA GLU A 5 -5.53 8.34 -6.58
C GLU A 5 -5.97 7.86 -5.19
N VAL A 6 -5.19 7.01 -4.53
CA VAL A 6 -5.47 6.54 -3.17
C VAL A 6 -5.46 7.71 -2.17
N ALA A 7 -4.48 8.61 -2.29
CA ALA A 7 -4.42 9.81 -1.47
C ALA A 7 -5.66 10.70 -1.64
N ALA A 8 -6.08 10.93 -2.89
CA ALA A 8 -7.28 11.69 -3.22
C ALA A 8 -8.56 11.04 -2.66
N LEU A 9 -8.71 9.72 -2.81
CA LEU A 9 -9.86 8.97 -2.28
C LEU A 9 -9.94 9.00 -0.76
N LEU A 10 -8.80 9.00 -0.07
CA LEU A 10 -8.73 9.03 1.39
C LEU A 10 -8.71 10.46 1.97
N GLY A 11 -8.69 11.49 1.13
CA GLY A 11 -8.60 12.89 1.58
C GLY A 11 -7.27 13.23 2.27
N ILE A 12 -6.20 12.48 2.00
CA ILE A 12 -4.87 12.70 2.60
C ILE A 12 -3.88 13.21 1.55
N SER A 13 -2.77 13.81 2.02
CA SER A 13 -1.70 14.23 1.09
C SER A 13 -1.04 13.01 0.43
N PHE A 14 -0.56 13.18 -0.80
CA PHE A 14 0.23 12.16 -1.50
C PHE A 14 1.43 11.68 -0.66
N LYS A 15 2.13 12.62 -0.01
CA LYS A 15 3.29 12.33 0.84
C LYS A 15 2.91 11.50 2.07
N THR A 16 1.71 11.71 2.60
CA THR A 16 1.15 10.90 3.70
C THR A 16 0.88 9.47 3.22
N ALA A 17 0.19 9.30 2.09
CA ALA A 17 -0.08 7.98 1.52
C ALA A 17 1.20 7.21 1.19
N GLU A 18 2.20 7.88 0.61
CA GLU A 18 3.52 7.31 0.35
C GLU A 18 4.22 6.88 1.65
N SER A 19 4.23 7.74 2.67
CA SER A 19 4.83 7.44 3.97
C SER A 19 4.18 6.21 4.64
N HIS A 20 2.86 6.08 4.54
CA HIS A 20 2.16 4.88 5.02
C HIS A 20 2.59 3.63 4.25
N ARG A 21 2.68 3.70 2.92
CA ARG A 21 3.15 2.58 2.09
C ARG A 21 4.55 2.15 2.52
N THR A 22 5.50 3.08 2.63
CA THR A 22 6.88 2.78 3.03
C THR A 22 6.95 2.12 4.41
N ARG A 23 6.21 2.63 5.40
CA ARG A 23 6.17 2.01 6.73
C ARG A 23 5.58 0.60 6.73
N ILE A 24 4.56 0.34 5.91
CA ILE A 24 3.98 -1.00 5.77
C ILE A 24 4.99 -1.94 5.11
N MET A 25 5.69 -1.46 4.08
CA MET A 25 6.77 -2.18 3.39
C MET A 25 7.89 -2.56 4.36
N GLU A 26 8.40 -1.61 5.14
CA GLU A 26 9.43 -1.84 6.17
C GLU A 26 8.97 -2.85 7.23
N LYS A 27 7.76 -2.68 7.77
CA LYS A 27 7.23 -3.58 8.82
C LYS A 27 7.02 -5.01 8.35
N LEU A 28 6.78 -5.21 7.06
CA LEU A 28 6.57 -6.53 6.47
C LEU A 28 7.80 -7.07 5.75
N ASP A 29 8.92 -6.32 5.75
CA ASP A 29 10.14 -6.62 4.99
C ASP A 29 9.87 -6.83 3.48
N ILE A 30 8.97 -6.03 2.91
CA ILE A 30 8.53 -6.12 1.52
C ILE A 30 9.03 -4.90 0.75
N HIS A 31 9.82 -5.13 -0.29
CA HIS A 31 10.53 -4.07 -1.01
C HIS A 31 9.84 -3.61 -2.31
N GLU A 32 8.75 -4.24 -2.70
CA GLU A 32 8.00 -3.91 -3.92
C GLU A 32 6.49 -3.91 -3.72
N THR A 33 5.78 -3.08 -4.50
CA THR A 33 4.31 -3.00 -4.42
C THR A 33 3.63 -4.30 -4.83
N ALA A 34 4.19 -5.03 -5.80
CA ALA A 34 3.69 -6.36 -6.17
C ALA A 34 3.79 -7.36 -5.01
N GLY A 35 4.85 -7.29 -4.21
CA GLY A 35 5.03 -8.06 -2.98
C GLY A 35 3.93 -7.78 -1.95
N LEU A 36 3.57 -6.49 -1.76
CA LEU A 36 2.49 -6.09 -0.86
C LEU A 36 1.13 -6.64 -1.33
N VAL A 37 0.84 -6.55 -2.62
CA VAL A 37 -0.41 -7.07 -3.19
C VAL A 37 -0.49 -8.59 -3.01
N ARG A 38 0.58 -9.32 -3.36
CA ARG A 38 0.66 -10.78 -3.14
C ARG A 38 0.49 -11.15 -1.67
N TYR A 39 1.10 -10.41 -0.76
CA TYR A 39 0.94 -10.61 0.67
C TYR A 39 -0.53 -10.44 1.09
N ALA A 40 -1.18 -9.36 0.64
CA ALA A 40 -2.57 -9.07 0.99
C ALA A 40 -3.54 -10.16 0.49
N ILE A 41 -3.34 -10.67 -0.73
CA ILE A 41 -4.14 -11.78 -1.28
C ILE A 41 -3.91 -13.05 -0.47
N ARG A 42 -2.65 -13.45 -0.22
CA ARG A 42 -2.33 -14.67 0.56
C ARG A 42 -2.89 -14.63 1.98
N ARG A 43 -3.00 -13.44 2.56
CA ARG A 43 -3.56 -13.23 3.91
C ARG A 43 -5.08 -13.05 3.93
N GLY A 44 -5.74 -13.07 2.78
CA GLY A 44 -7.19 -12.87 2.66
C GLY A 44 -7.66 -11.44 2.97
N LEU A 45 -6.75 -10.46 2.93
CA LEU A 45 -7.08 -9.05 3.20
C LEU A 45 -7.79 -8.38 2.01
N VAL A 46 -7.53 -8.89 0.80
CA VAL A 46 -8.13 -8.42 -0.45
C VAL A 46 -8.42 -9.62 -1.35
N GLN A 47 -9.50 -9.54 -2.11
CA GLN A 47 -9.83 -10.53 -3.14
C GLN A 47 -9.26 -10.09 -4.50
N PRO A 48 -8.91 -11.04 -5.40
CA PRO A 48 -8.41 -10.75 -6.74
C PRO A 48 -9.38 -9.91 -7.58
#